data_AF-A0A2V8ERE5-F1
#
_entry.id   AF-A0A2V8ERE5-F1
#
_cell.length_a   1.000
_cell.length_b   1.000
_cell.length_c   1.000
_cell.angle_alpha   90.00
_cell.angle_beta   90.00
_cell.angle_gamma   90.00
#
_symmetry.space_group_name_H-M   'P 1'
#
loop_
_entity.id
_entity.type
_entity.pdbx_description
1 polymer ?
#
loop_
_entity_poly.entity_id
_entity_poly.type
_entity_poly.pdbx_seq_one_letter_code
_entity_poly.pdbx_strand_id
1 'polypeptide(L)'
;MVADFLIHNTSEVLTCAGPAPRRGRAQGDAGSRPRAVVAARGGTIVFVGDEMEWRRSGSLTADAVVVDARAGAVVPGLVDPHTHVVFSGDRRDELRRRLAGATYAEIAAGGGGIVSSVRATRAASDEELAVATRRRLDEMLRCGTTTCEAKSGYALDVEGELKMLRVVRQLAASHAIEIAPTFMGAHEVPIEYRDRRGDYVNLVIHEMIPAVARERLAEWCDVFCEAGVFTPEESCAILQAARRAGMKLRVHADELGATGG
;
A
#
# COMPACT_ATOMS: atom_id res chain seq x y z
N MET A 1 1.60 12.13 -34.10
CA MET A 1 1.86 12.14 -32.65
C MET A 1 3.36 12.27 -32.43
N VAL A 2 3.80 13.07 -31.47
CA VAL A 2 5.23 13.20 -31.13
C VAL A 2 5.45 12.54 -29.77
N ALA A 3 6.50 11.74 -29.63
CA ALA A 3 6.89 11.04 -28.40
C ALA A 3 8.35 11.33 -28.02
N ASP A 4 8.65 11.30 -26.72
CA ASP A 4 10.02 11.36 -26.17
C ASP A 4 10.48 10.00 -25.61
N PHE A 5 9.63 8.97 -25.70
CA PHE A 5 9.93 7.61 -25.27
C PHE A 5 9.23 6.58 -26.17
N LEU A 6 9.91 5.49 -26.50
CA LEU A 6 9.37 4.39 -27.31
C LEU A 6 9.86 3.03 -26.81
N ILE A 7 8.95 2.09 -26.58
CA ILE A 7 9.25 0.66 -26.44
C ILE A 7 8.80 -0.05 -27.73
N HIS A 8 9.70 -0.80 -28.35
CA HIS A 8 9.42 -1.56 -29.56
C HIS A 8 9.98 -2.99 -29.47
N ASN A 9 9.73 -3.80 -30.51
CA ASN A 9 10.13 -5.22 -30.56
C ASN A 9 9.60 -6.02 -29.35
N THR A 10 8.34 -5.79 -28.98
CA THR A 10 7.65 -6.54 -27.93
C THR A 10 7.13 -7.86 -28.50
N SER A 11 7.02 -8.91 -27.67
CA SER A 11 6.18 -10.06 -28.03
C SER A 11 4.70 -9.73 -27.81
N GLU A 12 4.40 -9.05 -26.71
CA GLU A 12 3.06 -8.72 -26.27
C GLU A 12 3.08 -7.45 -25.41
N VAL A 13 2.04 -6.62 -25.54
CA VAL A 13 1.75 -5.53 -24.59
C VAL A 13 0.41 -5.83 -23.93
N LEU A 14 0.41 -5.94 -22.59
CA LEU A 14 -0.83 -6.00 -21.81
C LEU A 14 -1.23 -4.57 -21.42
N THR A 15 -2.42 -4.16 -21.82
CA THR A 15 -2.88 -2.78 -21.57
C THR A 15 -3.64 -2.64 -20.26
N CYS A 16 -4.32 -3.70 -19.82
CA CYS A 16 -5.27 -3.67 -18.71
C CYS A 16 -6.32 -2.54 -18.83
N ALA A 17 -6.55 -2.03 -20.05
CA ALA A 17 -7.38 -0.86 -20.26
C ALA A 17 -8.87 -1.14 -19.94
N GLY A 18 -9.53 -0.14 -19.37
CA GLY A 18 -10.95 -0.17 -19.05
C GLY A 18 -11.35 0.95 -18.09
N PRO A 19 -12.60 1.44 -18.15
CA PRO A 19 -13.04 2.55 -17.29
C PRO A 19 -13.39 2.11 -15.86
N ALA A 20 -13.40 0.81 -15.58
CA ALA A 20 -13.86 0.23 -14.33
C ALA A 20 -13.10 -1.05 -13.96
N PRO A 21 -13.08 -1.44 -12.66
CA PRO A 21 -12.50 -2.70 -12.23
C PRO A 21 -13.15 -3.91 -12.93
N ARG A 22 -12.31 -4.84 -13.41
CA ARG A 22 -12.77 -6.10 -14.04
C ARG A 22 -13.28 -7.07 -12.97
N ARG A 23 -14.41 -7.74 -13.23
CA ARG A 23 -15.09 -8.67 -12.32
C ARG A 23 -15.48 -9.97 -13.04
N GLY A 24 -15.52 -11.08 -12.31
CA GLY A 24 -15.93 -12.38 -12.85
C GLY A 24 -15.11 -12.77 -14.09
N ARG A 25 -15.79 -13.25 -15.14
CA ARG A 25 -15.13 -13.69 -16.39
C ARG A 25 -14.30 -12.60 -17.08
N ALA A 26 -14.62 -11.32 -16.87
CA ALA A 26 -13.87 -10.22 -17.48
C ALA A 26 -12.43 -10.09 -16.96
N GLN A 27 -12.09 -10.73 -15.82
CA GLN A 27 -10.72 -10.79 -15.31
C GLN A 27 -9.77 -11.59 -16.21
N GLY A 28 -10.30 -12.48 -17.08
CA GLY A 28 -9.49 -13.24 -18.04
C GLY A 28 -9.03 -12.44 -19.25
N ASP A 29 -9.52 -11.20 -19.42
CA ASP A 29 -9.09 -10.31 -20.49
C ASP A 29 -8.17 -9.22 -19.93
N ALA A 30 -6.87 -9.34 -20.20
CA ALA A 30 -5.86 -8.36 -19.82
C ALA A 30 -5.64 -7.27 -20.90
N GLY A 31 -6.42 -7.27 -21.98
CA GLY A 31 -6.25 -6.35 -23.09
C GLY A 31 -4.92 -6.57 -23.82
N SER A 32 -4.62 -7.82 -24.17
CA SER A 32 -3.41 -8.23 -24.89
C SER A 32 -3.35 -7.61 -26.30
N ARG A 33 -2.15 -7.14 -26.66
CA ARG A 33 -1.80 -6.60 -27.98
C ARG A 33 -0.50 -7.25 -28.46
N PRO A 34 -0.57 -8.28 -29.32
CA PRO A 34 0.62 -8.94 -29.84
C PRO A 34 1.47 -7.99 -30.69
N ARG A 35 2.80 -7.99 -30.47
CA ARG A 35 3.79 -7.20 -31.23
C ARG A 35 3.47 -5.70 -31.34
N ALA A 36 2.89 -5.14 -30.27
CA ALA A 36 2.60 -3.71 -30.22
C ALA A 36 3.82 -2.88 -29.79
N VAL A 37 3.77 -1.58 -30.06
CA VAL A 37 4.72 -0.59 -29.54
C VAL A 37 4.02 0.32 -28.54
N VAL A 38 4.78 0.84 -27.58
CA VAL A 38 4.30 1.81 -26.58
C VAL A 38 5.10 3.07 -26.75
N ALA A 39 4.44 4.20 -27.02
CA ALA A 39 5.08 5.51 -27.09
C ALA A 39 4.54 6.42 -25.98
N ALA A 40 5.41 7.21 -25.38
CA ALA A 40 5.06 8.17 -24.33
C ALA A 40 5.66 9.55 -24.59
N ARG A 41 5.04 10.58 -24.01
CA ARG A 41 5.54 11.95 -24.00
C ARG A 41 5.30 12.58 -22.63
N GLY A 42 6.33 13.18 -22.04
CA GLY A 42 6.25 13.86 -20.75
C GLY A 42 5.67 12.95 -19.65
N GLY A 43 6.08 11.67 -19.64
CA GLY A 43 5.60 10.69 -18.66
C GLY A 43 4.20 10.14 -18.91
N THR A 44 3.52 10.53 -20.00
CA THR A 44 2.17 10.02 -20.35
C THR A 44 2.23 9.15 -21.59
N ILE A 45 1.57 7.99 -21.57
CA ILE A 45 1.42 7.15 -22.76
C ILE A 45 0.57 7.89 -23.80
N VAL A 46 1.11 8.05 -25.01
CA VAL A 46 0.42 8.71 -26.14
C VAL A 46 0.00 7.74 -27.23
N PHE A 47 0.57 6.54 -27.27
CA PHE A 47 0.23 5.52 -28.26
C PHE A 47 0.50 4.11 -27.73
N VAL A 48 -0.44 3.20 -27.97
CA VAL A 48 -0.24 1.75 -27.86
C VAL A 48 -0.90 1.10 -29.06
N GLY A 49 -0.13 0.44 -29.90
CA GLY A 49 -0.65 -0.10 -31.16
C GLY A 49 0.40 -0.75 -32.02
N ASP A 50 0.07 -0.98 -33.28
CA ASP A 50 0.95 -1.66 -34.23
C ASP A 50 2.16 -0.78 -34.63
N GLU A 51 3.31 -1.42 -34.90
CA GLU A 51 4.54 -0.70 -35.27
C GLU A 51 4.42 0.04 -36.61
N MET A 52 3.72 -0.52 -37.60
CA MET A 52 3.52 0.13 -38.89
C MET A 52 2.57 1.33 -38.78
N GLU A 53 1.60 1.28 -37.87
CA GLU A 53 0.78 2.44 -37.52
C GLU A 53 1.60 3.55 -36.85
N TRP A 54 2.46 3.20 -35.91
CA TRP A 54 3.39 4.14 -35.29
C TRP A 54 4.31 4.80 -36.33
N ARG A 55 4.92 4.02 -37.23
CA ARG A 55 5.82 4.56 -38.28
C ARG A 55 5.13 5.52 -39.24
N ARG A 56 3.81 5.39 -39.45
CA ARG A 56 3.04 6.28 -40.35
C ARG A 56 2.58 7.56 -39.66
N SER A 57 2.27 7.50 -38.37
CA SER A 57 1.54 8.56 -37.67
C SER A 57 2.32 9.18 -36.50
N GLY A 58 3.40 8.54 -36.06
CA GLY A 58 4.25 8.90 -34.95
C GLY A 58 5.59 9.49 -35.40
N SER A 59 6.19 10.31 -34.55
CA SER A 59 7.58 10.76 -34.67
C SER A 59 8.19 10.88 -33.28
N LEU A 60 9.52 10.79 -33.22
CA LEU A 60 10.29 10.92 -31.99
C LEU A 60 10.93 12.31 -31.92
N THR A 61 11.07 12.85 -30.71
CA THR A 61 11.97 13.98 -30.46
C THR A 61 13.42 13.53 -30.65
N ALA A 62 14.33 14.50 -30.83
CA ALA A 62 15.75 14.19 -31.07
C ALA A 62 16.43 13.52 -29.87
N ASP A 63 15.93 13.79 -28.66
CA ASP A 63 16.38 13.27 -27.37
C ASP A 63 15.56 12.06 -26.88
N ALA A 64 14.70 11.50 -27.72
CA ALA A 64 13.81 10.43 -27.32
C ALA A 64 14.59 9.18 -26.88
N VAL A 65 14.14 8.56 -25.79
CA VAL A 65 14.66 7.29 -25.31
C VAL A 65 13.95 6.14 -26.02
N VAL A 66 14.72 5.27 -26.67
CA VAL A 66 14.18 4.10 -27.39
C VAL A 66 14.66 2.82 -26.71
N VAL A 67 13.70 1.97 -26.33
CA VAL A 67 13.93 0.70 -25.64
C VAL A 67 13.51 -0.46 -26.55
N ASP A 68 14.46 -1.33 -26.86
CA ASP A 68 14.21 -2.62 -27.50
C ASP A 68 13.81 -3.64 -26.44
N ALA A 69 12.56 -4.11 -26.47
CA ALA A 69 12.04 -5.10 -25.53
C ALA A 69 12.59 -6.52 -25.75
N ARG A 70 13.31 -6.77 -26.85
CA ARG A 70 13.94 -8.06 -27.20
C ARG A 70 12.95 -9.23 -27.16
N ALA A 71 11.77 -9.03 -27.77
CA ALA A 71 10.63 -9.94 -27.73
C ALA A 71 10.10 -10.23 -26.31
N GLY A 72 10.41 -9.38 -25.33
CA GLY A 72 9.80 -9.41 -24.01
C GLY A 72 8.36 -8.90 -24.01
N ALA A 73 7.60 -9.33 -23.00
CA ALA A 73 6.27 -8.78 -22.73
C ALA A 73 6.40 -7.44 -21.98
N VAL A 74 5.54 -6.48 -22.33
CA VAL A 74 5.40 -5.21 -21.62
C VAL A 74 4.08 -5.22 -20.88
N VAL A 75 4.13 -4.98 -19.58
CA VAL A 75 2.95 -4.89 -18.71
C VAL A 75 2.96 -3.55 -17.99
N PRO A 76 1.81 -3.05 -17.53
CA PRO A 76 1.79 -1.87 -16.65
C PRO A 76 2.58 -2.19 -15.38
N GLY A 77 3.16 -1.14 -14.77
CA GLY A 77 3.78 -1.30 -13.46
C GLY A 77 2.78 -1.88 -12.46
N LEU A 78 3.27 -2.77 -11.59
CA LEU A 78 2.40 -3.48 -10.65
C LEU A 78 1.90 -2.52 -9.58
N VAL A 79 0.65 -2.74 -9.17
CA VAL A 79 0.03 -2.05 -8.05
C VAL A 79 -0.05 -3.03 -6.89
N ASP A 80 0.59 -2.69 -5.77
CA ASP A 80 0.43 -3.41 -4.51
C ASP A 80 -0.59 -2.68 -3.63
N PRO A 81 -1.88 -3.06 -3.66
CA PRO A 81 -2.95 -2.24 -3.12
C PRO A 81 -3.08 -2.34 -1.60
N HIS A 82 -2.22 -3.11 -0.93
CA HIS A 82 -2.36 -3.40 0.49
C HIS A 82 -1.00 -3.75 1.14
N THR A 83 -0.38 -2.80 1.85
CA THR A 83 0.87 -3.09 2.58
C THR A 83 0.94 -2.42 3.95
N HIS A 84 1.65 -3.07 4.87
CA HIS A 84 2.18 -2.46 6.09
C HIS A 84 3.70 -2.27 5.96
N VAL A 85 4.14 -1.57 4.91
CA VAL A 85 5.58 -1.41 4.59
C VAL A 85 6.35 -0.57 5.62
N VAL A 86 5.63 0.23 6.42
CA VAL A 86 6.18 1.14 7.43
C VAL A 86 6.22 0.45 8.79
N PHE A 87 7.38 -0.06 9.19
CA PHE A 87 7.63 -0.61 10.52
C PHE A 87 9.11 -0.68 10.84
N SER A 88 9.45 -0.79 12.12
CA SER A 88 10.80 -1.10 12.59
C SER A 88 10.87 -2.50 13.23
N GLY A 89 12.08 -3.04 13.30
CA GLY A 89 12.35 -4.40 13.80
C GLY A 89 11.96 -5.51 12.81
N ASP A 90 11.94 -6.74 13.31
CA ASP A 90 11.51 -7.92 12.59
C ASP A 90 10.92 -8.97 13.55
N ARG A 91 10.30 -10.02 12.99
CA ARG A 91 9.67 -11.11 13.75
C ARG A 91 10.33 -12.46 13.50
N ARG A 92 11.63 -12.49 13.17
CA ARG A 92 12.36 -13.77 12.90
C ARG A 92 12.45 -14.64 14.14
N ASP A 93 12.61 -14.05 15.33
CA ASP A 93 12.64 -14.83 16.58
C ASP A 93 11.29 -15.47 16.90
N GLU A 94 10.19 -14.77 16.60
CA GLU A 94 8.88 -15.38 16.68
C GLU A 94 8.74 -16.55 15.72
N LEU A 95 9.16 -16.39 14.46
CA LEU A 95 9.15 -17.47 13.47
C LEU A 95 9.95 -18.69 13.98
N ARG A 96 11.16 -18.47 14.54
CA ARG A 96 11.97 -19.54 15.14
C ARG A 96 11.24 -20.26 16.27
N ARG A 97 10.58 -19.52 17.18
CA ARG A 97 9.82 -20.11 18.29
C ARG A 97 8.61 -20.91 17.80
N ARG A 98 7.88 -20.42 16.79
CA ARG A 98 6.76 -21.16 16.18
C ARG A 98 7.24 -22.47 15.55
N LEU A 99 8.36 -22.43 14.82
CA LEU A 99 8.97 -23.63 14.23
C LEU A 99 9.47 -24.63 15.28
N ALA A 100 9.83 -24.14 16.48
CA ALA A 100 10.17 -24.98 17.63
C ALA A 100 8.95 -25.50 18.41
N GLY A 101 7.73 -25.21 17.96
CA GLY A 101 6.48 -25.72 18.56
C GLY A 101 5.83 -24.81 19.60
N ALA A 102 6.32 -23.58 19.80
CA ALA A 102 5.67 -22.64 20.72
C ALA A 102 4.27 -22.24 20.22
N THR A 103 3.31 -22.23 21.14
CA THR A 103 1.93 -21.80 20.88
C THR A 103 1.84 -20.28 20.73
N TYR A 104 0.76 -19.81 20.08
CA TYR A 104 0.49 -18.37 19.96
C TYR A 104 0.42 -17.69 21.34
N ALA A 105 -0.19 -18.35 22.33
CA ALA A 105 -0.31 -17.83 23.69
C ALA A 105 1.06 -17.65 24.37
N GLU A 106 1.97 -18.61 24.24
CA GLU A 106 3.33 -18.51 24.81
C GLU A 106 4.17 -17.42 24.12
N ILE A 107 3.95 -17.20 22.83
CA ILE A 107 4.59 -16.11 22.08
C ILE A 107 4.07 -14.76 22.54
N ALA A 108 2.74 -14.60 22.62
CA ALA A 108 2.09 -13.39 23.08
C ALA A 108 2.46 -13.06 24.53
N ALA A 109 2.51 -14.05 25.43
CA ALA A 109 2.94 -13.89 26.82
C ALA A 109 4.40 -13.41 26.93
N GLY A 110 5.25 -13.81 25.99
CA GLY A 110 6.63 -13.32 25.87
C GLY A 110 6.77 -11.95 25.19
N GLY A 111 5.67 -11.24 24.91
CA GLY A 111 5.69 -9.94 24.23
C GLY A 111 5.93 -10.02 22.71
N GLY A 112 5.76 -11.19 22.09
CA GLY A 112 5.77 -11.37 20.64
C GLY A 112 4.49 -10.85 19.97
N GLY A 113 4.25 -11.23 18.73
CA GLY A 113 3.08 -10.76 18.00
C GLY A 113 3.23 -9.31 17.51
N ILE A 114 2.08 -8.69 17.21
CA ILE A 114 2.01 -7.27 16.82
C ILE A 114 2.61 -6.33 17.89
N VAL A 115 2.54 -6.70 19.17
CA VAL A 115 3.11 -5.93 20.29
C VAL A 115 4.61 -5.70 20.11
N SER A 116 5.35 -6.68 19.58
CA SER A 116 6.78 -6.53 19.30
C SER A 116 7.03 -5.47 18.22
N SER A 117 6.27 -5.50 17.13
CA SER A 117 6.36 -4.50 16.06
C SER A 117 5.95 -3.11 16.56
N VAL A 118 4.94 -3.02 17.42
CA VAL A 118 4.49 -1.76 18.03
C VAL A 118 5.59 -1.14 18.87
N ARG A 119 6.21 -1.93 19.76
CA ARG A 119 7.33 -1.46 20.58
C ARG A 119 8.51 -0.97 19.74
N ALA A 120 8.92 -1.76 18.75
CA ALA A 120 10.04 -1.39 17.87
C ALA A 120 9.75 -0.12 17.06
N THR A 121 8.54 0.02 16.53
CA THR A 121 8.13 1.18 15.72
C THR A 121 7.95 2.44 16.56
N ARG A 122 7.42 2.33 17.79
CA ARG A 122 7.37 3.46 18.74
C ARG A 122 8.79 3.95 19.09
N ALA A 123 9.72 3.02 19.35
CA ALA A 123 11.09 3.34 19.75
C ALA A 123 11.97 3.90 18.61
N ALA A 124 11.69 3.55 17.36
CA ALA A 124 12.44 4.04 16.21
C ALA A 124 12.21 5.55 15.99
N SER A 125 13.27 6.27 15.62
CA SER A 125 13.18 7.63 15.10
C SER A 125 12.54 7.66 13.70
N ASP A 126 12.09 8.85 13.28
CA ASP A 126 11.57 9.10 11.94
C ASP A 126 12.57 8.69 10.85
N GLU A 127 13.86 8.97 11.07
CA GLU A 127 14.94 8.65 10.13
C GLU A 127 15.16 7.13 10.01
N GLU A 128 15.24 6.41 11.13
CA GLU A 128 15.39 4.96 11.13
C GLU A 128 14.21 4.28 10.43
N LEU A 129 12.99 4.77 10.68
CA LEU A 129 11.78 4.25 10.05
C LEU A 129 11.76 4.54 8.55
N ALA A 130 12.20 5.73 8.13
CA ALA A 130 12.29 6.12 6.72
C ALA A 130 13.33 5.28 5.96
N VAL A 131 14.51 5.06 6.54
CA VAL A 131 15.57 4.23 5.94
C VAL A 131 15.10 2.77 5.79
N ALA A 132 14.51 2.21 6.84
CA ALA A 132 14.00 0.84 6.80
C ALA A 132 12.87 0.67 5.76
N THR A 133 11.95 1.63 5.71
CA THR A 133 10.83 1.62 4.75
C THR A 133 11.31 1.79 3.31
N ARG A 134 12.24 2.72 3.05
CA ARG A 134 12.84 2.92 1.72
C ARG A 134 13.46 1.65 1.17
N ARG A 135 14.21 0.91 1.99
CA ARG A 135 14.81 -0.36 1.56
C ARG A 135 13.75 -1.36 1.07
N ARG A 136 12.61 -1.46 1.76
CA ARG A 136 11.50 -2.34 1.35
C ARG A 136 10.85 -1.85 0.05
N LEU A 137 10.66 -0.54 -0.09
CA LEU A 137 10.15 0.06 -1.34
C LEU A 137 11.10 -0.18 -2.52
N ASP A 138 12.42 -0.12 -2.32
CA ASP A 138 13.42 -0.46 -3.34
C ASP A 138 13.33 -1.94 -3.75
N GLU A 139 13.07 -2.84 -2.80
CA GLU A 139 12.84 -4.27 -3.07
C GLU A 139 11.53 -4.48 -3.85
N MET A 140 10.44 -3.80 -3.46
CA MET A 140 9.17 -3.81 -4.19
C MET A 140 9.32 -3.30 -5.63
N LEU A 141 10.07 -2.20 -5.83
CA LEU A 141 10.31 -1.62 -7.14
C LEU A 141 11.09 -2.57 -8.06
N ARG A 142 12.11 -3.27 -7.51
CA ARG A 142 12.85 -4.30 -8.26
C ARG A 142 11.96 -5.46 -8.71
N CYS A 143 10.88 -5.73 -7.98
CA CYS A 143 9.86 -6.72 -8.33
C CYS A 143 8.77 -6.17 -9.27
N GLY A 144 8.85 -4.91 -9.70
CA GLY A 144 7.95 -4.30 -10.67
C GLY A 144 6.82 -3.46 -10.07
N THR A 145 6.74 -3.30 -8.75
CA THR A 145 5.74 -2.42 -8.11
C THR A 145 6.08 -0.96 -8.39
N THR A 146 5.16 -0.24 -9.02
CA THR A 146 5.28 1.21 -9.28
C THR A 146 4.30 2.03 -8.46
N THR A 147 3.26 1.41 -7.91
CA THR A 147 2.29 2.05 -7.01
C THR A 147 2.02 1.12 -5.84
N CYS A 148 2.02 1.63 -4.62
CA CYS A 148 1.62 0.85 -3.46
C CYS A 148 0.77 1.64 -2.48
N GLU A 149 -0.07 0.93 -1.74
CA GLU A 149 -0.68 1.48 -0.53
C GLU A 149 0.26 1.28 0.66
N ALA A 150 0.40 2.27 1.54
CA ALA A 150 1.20 2.16 2.76
C ALA A 150 0.36 2.54 3.99
N LYS A 151 0.12 1.55 4.86
CA LYS A 151 -0.66 1.72 6.08
C LYS A 151 0.22 2.10 7.28
N SER A 152 -0.33 2.91 8.18
CA SER A 152 0.16 3.02 9.55
C SER A 152 -0.30 1.81 10.39
N GLY A 153 -0.53 1.96 11.70
CA GLY A 153 -1.10 0.91 12.55
C GLY A 153 -0.10 0.05 13.32
N TYR A 154 1.17 0.45 13.36
CA TYR A 154 2.17 -0.15 14.25
C TYR A 154 2.66 0.82 15.32
N ALA A 155 1.94 1.89 15.60
CA ALA A 155 2.19 2.72 16.77
C ALA A 155 1.03 2.66 17.76
N LEU A 156 -0.22 2.70 17.29
CA LEU A 156 -1.40 2.62 18.16
C LEU A 156 -1.47 3.72 19.24
N ASP A 157 -0.86 4.88 18.95
CA ASP A 157 -0.94 6.10 19.73
C ASP A 157 -0.88 7.30 18.77
N VAL A 158 -1.28 8.50 19.24
CA VAL A 158 -1.40 9.68 18.37
C VAL A 158 -0.06 10.04 17.72
N GLU A 159 0.98 10.22 18.52
CA GLU A 159 2.28 10.70 18.03
C GLU A 159 2.96 9.70 17.09
N GLY A 160 2.92 8.41 17.40
CA GLY A 160 3.54 7.38 16.59
C GLY A 160 2.78 7.12 15.29
N GLU A 161 1.45 7.18 15.28
CA GLU A 161 0.68 7.04 14.03
C GLU A 161 0.94 8.25 13.10
N LEU A 162 1.00 9.47 13.65
CA LEU A 162 1.38 10.66 12.90
C LEU A 162 2.81 10.56 12.38
N LYS A 163 3.76 10.08 13.19
CA LYS A 163 5.15 9.81 12.79
C LYS A 163 5.21 8.88 11.59
N MET A 164 4.53 7.73 11.65
CA MET A 164 4.49 6.77 10.54
C MET A 164 3.98 7.41 9.25
N LEU A 165 2.87 8.17 9.32
CA LEU A 165 2.31 8.81 8.13
C LEU A 165 3.17 9.99 7.62
N ARG A 166 3.88 10.71 8.48
CA ARG A 166 4.87 11.73 8.07
C ARG A 166 6.03 11.10 7.32
N VAL A 167 6.51 9.93 7.76
CA VAL A 167 7.51 9.13 7.03
C VAL A 167 6.98 8.69 5.66
N VAL A 168 5.72 8.23 5.58
CA VAL A 168 5.08 7.92 4.28
C VAL A 168 5.07 9.13 3.36
N ARG A 169 4.66 10.30 3.86
CA ARG A 169 4.64 11.55 3.08
C ARG A 169 6.03 11.95 2.58
N GLN A 170 7.06 11.80 3.42
CA GLN A 170 8.45 12.07 3.03
C GLN A 170 8.91 11.13 1.89
N LEU A 171 8.60 9.83 2.00
CA LEU A 171 8.99 8.84 1.00
C LEU A 171 8.18 9.00 -0.30
N ALA A 172 6.90 9.33 -0.22
CA ALA A 172 6.08 9.63 -1.40
C ALA A 172 6.64 10.79 -2.23
N ALA A 173 7.33 11.75 -1.61
CA ALA A 173 7.95 12.88 -2.31
C ALA A 173 9.33 12.56 -2.92
N SER A 174 9.94 11.42 -2.57
CA SER A 174 11.35 11.14 -2.87
C SER A 174 11.63 9.72 -3.37
N HIS A 175 10.63 8.86 -3.49
CA HIS A 175 10.72 7.52 -4.03
C HIS A 175 10.07 7.46 -5.41
N ALA A 176 10.50 6.52 -6.26
CA ALA A 176 9.91 6.33 -7.59
C ALA A 176 8.55 5.62 -7.57
N ILE A 177 8.17 5.05 -6.43
CA ILE A 177 6.87 4.39 -6.24
C ILE A 177 5.87 5.46 -5.83
N GLU A 178 4.72 5.49 -6.48
CA GLU A 178 3.58 6.28 -6.04
C GLU A 178 2.96 5.61 -4.79
N ILE A 179 2.82 6.36 -3.69
CA ILE A 179 2.37 5.81 -2.42
C ILE A 179 1.00 6.40 -2.05
N ALA A 180 0.01 5.54 -1.85
CA ALA A 180 -1.30 5.89 -1.30
C ALA A 180 -1.28 5.70 0.24
N PRO A 181 -1.27 6.78 1.04
CA PRO A 181 -1.20 6.68 2.49
C PRO A 181 -2.56 6.30 3.11
N THR A 182 -2.53 5.31 4.00
CA THR A 182 -3.71 4.84 4.74
C THR A 182 -3.45 4.93 6.24
N PHE A 183 -4.31 5.65 6.95
CA PHE A 183 -4.32 5.64 8.42
C PHE A 183 -4.99 4.37 8.91
N MET A 184 -4.33 3.64 9.80
CA MET A 184 -4.87 2.41 10.40
C MET A 184 -4.58 2.36 11.91
N GLY A 185 -4.89 3.43 12.64
CA GLY A 185 -4.76 3.41 14.11
C GLY A 185 -5.60 2.33 14.79
N ALA A 186 -6.69 1.90 14.14
CA ALA A 186 -7.52 0.77 14.57
C ALA A 186 -7.03 -0.57 14.00
N HIS A 187 -5.74 -0.85 14.10
CA HIS A 187 -5.15 -2.14 13.71
C HIS A 187 -5.19 -3.16 14.84
N GLU A 188 -5.05 -2.72 16.09
CA GLU A 188 -5.12 -3.55 17.28
C GLU A 188 -5.44 -2.65 18.49
N VAL A 189 -5.93 -3.23 19.58
CA VAL A 189 -6.06 -2.54 20.87
C VAL A 189 -4.72 -2.62 21.61
N PRO A 190 -4.00 -1.50 21.81
CA PRO A 190 -2.72 -1.50 22.50
C PRO A 190 -2.86 -1.99 23.94
N ILE A 191 -1.76 -2.53 24.51
CA ILE A 191 -1.79 -3.26 25.79
C ILE A 191 -2.33 -2.41 26.95
N GLU A 192 -2.01 -1.11 26.94
CA GLU A 192 -2.46 -0.12 27.90
C GLU A 192 -3.97 0.21 27.81
N TYR A 193 -4.68 -0.26 26.78
CA TYR A 193 -6.12 -0.10 26.59
C TYR A 193 -6.93 -1.41 26.58
N ARG A 194 -6.32 -2.59 26.79
CA ARG A 194 -7.03 -3.88 26.70
C ARG A 194 -8.29 -3.98 27.54
N ASP A 195 -8.24 -3.53 28.80
CA ASP A 195 -9.38 -3.57 29.73
C ASP A 195 -10.33 -2.38 29.57
N ARG A 196 -10.00 -1.44 28.67
CA ARG A 196 -10.71 -0.18 28.44
C ARG A 196 -10.79 0.14 26.95
N ARG A 197 -11.09 -0.89 26.13
CA ARG A 197 -11.14 -0.81 24.67
C ARG A 197 -11.97 0.36 24.15
N GLY A 198 -13.11 0.66 24.79
CA GLY A 198 -13.96 1.80 24.44
C GLY A 198 -13.22 3.14 24.49
N ASP A 199 -12.29 3.32 25.42
CA ASP A 199 -11.46 4.52 25.50
C ASP A 199 -10.46 4.61 24.33
N TYR A 200 -9.97 3.48 23.84
CA TYR A 200 -9.11 3.46 22.65
C TYR A 200 -9.90 3.80 21.38
N VAL A 201 -11.11 3.25 21.24
CA VAL A 201 -12.01 3.63 20.15
C VAL A 201 -12.29 5.14 20.17
N ASN A 202 -12.55 5.70 21.37
CA ASN A 202 -12.71 7.14 21.54
C ASN A 202 -11.45 7.93 21.16
N LEU A 203 -10.25 7.47 21.55
CA LEU A 203 -8.98 8.07 21.18
C LEU A 203 -8.80 8.11 19.64
N VAL A 204 -9.09 6.99 18.96
CA VAL A 204 -9.00 6.91 17.49
C VAL A 204 -9.97 7.90 16.85
N ILE A 205 -11.23 7.93 17.30
CA ILE A 205 -12.30 8.76 16.72
C ILE A 205 -12.09 10.25 16.98
N HIS A 206 -11.73 10.62 18.21
CA HIS A 206 -11.77 12.00 18.67
C HIS A 206 -10.41 12.69 18.66
N GLU A 207 -9.30 11.96 18.57
CA GLU A 207 -7.95 12.54 18.58
C GLU A 207 -7.15 12.16 17.33
N MET A 208 -7.00 10.86 17.04
CA MET A 208 -6.15 10.42 15.92
C MET A 208 -6.70 10.85 14.56
N ILE A 209 -7.97 10.52 14.27
CA ILE A 209 -8.61 10.87 12.99
C ILE A 209 -8.58 12.39 12.73
N PRO A 210 -8.98 13.26 13.69
CA PRO A 210 -8.86 14.70 13.51
C PRO A 210 -7.43 15.19 13.31
N ALA A 211 -6.44 14.61 14.01
CA ALA A 211 -5.05 15.00 13.85
C ALA A 211 -4.51 14.65 12.44
N VAL A 212 -4.79 13.42 11.96
CA VAL A 212 -4.43 12.97 10.61
C VAL A 212 -5.06 13.86 9.54
N ALA A 213 -6.35 14.18 9.69
CA ALA A 213 -7.08 15.01 8.73
C ALA A 213 -6.56 16.45 8.71
N ARG A 214 -6.26 17.03 9.87
CA ARG A 214 -5.71 18.39 10.00
C ARG A 214 -4.36 18.53 9.30
N GLU A 215 -3.50 17.53 9.38
CA GLU A 215 -2.20 17.51 8.70
C GLU A 215 -2.25 16.94 7.27
N ARG A 216 -3.43 16.45 6.83
CA ARG A 216 -3.65 15.80 5.53
C ARG A 216 -2.66 14.67 5.27
N LEU A 217 -2.48 13.82 6.27
CA LEU A 217 -1.46 12.78 6.28
C LEU A 217 -1.88 11.46 5.60
N ALA A 218 -3.18 11.22 5.46
CA ALA A 218 -3.72 10.01 4.83
C ALA A 218 -4.86 10.34 3.86
N GLU A 219 -4.96 9.54 2.79
CA GLU A 219 -6.09 9.56 1.86
C GLU A 219 -7.19 8.60 2.32
N TRP A 220 -6.79 7.48 2.92
CA TRP A 220 -7.68 6.42 3.36
C TRP A 220 -7.61 6.22 4.87
N CYS A 221 -8.68 5.66 5.44
CA CYS A 221 -8.73 5.11 6.78
C CYS A 221 -9.13 3.65 6.71
N ASP A 222 -8.46 2.80 7.49
CA ASP A 222 -8.66 1.35 7.57
C ASP A 222 -8.88 0.94 9.03
N VAL A 223 -9.59 -0.17 9.23
CA VAL A 223 -9.89 -0.77 10.52
C VAL A 223 -9.78 -2.28 10.40
N PHE A 224 -9.23 -2.92 11.42
CA PHE A 224 -9.26 -4.37 11.54
C PHE A 224 -10.53 -4.85 12.26
N CYS A 225 -11.55 -5.17 11.49
CA CYS A 225 -12.82 -5.71 11.98
C CYS A 225 -12.70 -7.24 12.11
N GLU A 226 -12.41 -7.69 13.33
CA GLU A 226 -12.15 -9.10 13.63
C GLU A 226 -12.47 -9.43 15.09
N ALA A 227 -12.81 -10.69 15.35
CA ALA A 227 -13.10 -11.20 16.68
C ALA A 227 -11.87 -11.01 17.60
N GLY A 228 -12.08 -10.31 18.71
CA GLY A 228 -11.02 -9.99 19.67
C GLY A 228 -10.25 -8.70 19.37
N VAL A 229 -10.52 -8.03 18.24
CA VAL A 229 -9.91 -6.75 17.88
C VAL A 229 -10.97 -5.62 17.96
N PHE A 230 -11.63 -5.28 16.85
CA PHE A 230 -12.76 -4.35 16.81
C PHE A 230 -14.03 -5.04 16.30
N THR A 231 -15.17 -4.75 16.94
CA THR A 231 -16.47 -5.27 16.47
C THR A 231 -16.95 -4.54 15.21
N PRO A 232 -17.96 -5.06 14.49
CA PRO A 232 -18.58 -4.34 13.37
C PRO A 232 -19.13 -2.97 13.77
N GLU A 233 -19.69 -2.83 14.97
CA GLU A 233 -20.22 -1.55 15.47
C GLU A 233 -19.10 -0.53 15.73
N GLU A 234 -18.01 -0.96 16.37
CA GLU A 234 -16.84 -0.13 16.62
C GLU A 234 -16.17 0.30 15.31
N SER A 235 -16.00 -0.65 14.39
CA SER A 235 -15.43 -0.41 13.05
C SER A 235 -16.27 0.58 12.25
N CYS A 236 -17.60 0.42 12.27
CA CYS A 236 -18.52 1.34 11.63
C CYS A 236 -18.40 2.76 12.23
N ALA A 237 -18.33 2.89 13.56
CA ALA A 237 -18.17 4.18 14.21
C ALA A 237 -16.86 4.90 13.79
N ILE A 238 -15.74 4.15 13.76
CA ILE A 238 -14.42 4.65 13.35
C ILE A 238 -14.43 5.08 11.87
N LEU A 239 -14.91 4.23 10.97
CA LEU A 239 -14.96 4.52 9.53
C LEU A 239 -15.91 5.68 9.21
N GLN A 240 -17.03 5.81 9.93
CA GLN A 240 -17.91 6.97 9.78
C GLN A 240 -17.24 8.28 10.24
N ALA A 241 -16.44 8.24 11.31
CA ALA A 241 -15.67 9.40 11.75
C ALA A 241 -14.62 9.79 10.70
N ALA A 242 -13.90 8.81 10.14
CA ALA A 242 -12.93 9.05 9.09
C ALA A 242 -13.56 9.62 7.81
N ARG A 243 -14.73 9.11 7.41
CA ARG A 243 -15.50 9.65 6.28
C ARG A 243 -15.91 11.11 6.51
N ARG A 244 -16.37 11.45 7.72
CA ARG A 244 -16.69 12.85 8.09
C ARG A 244 -15.46 13.76 8.06
N ALA A 245 -14.28 13.20 8.33
CA ALA A 245 -13.00 13.90 8.24
C ALA A 245 -12.44 13.98 6.81
N GLY A 246 -13.14 13.44 5.81
CA GLY A 246 -12.78 13.56 4.39
C GLY A 246 -11.91 12.43 3.85
N MET A 247 -11.67 11.36 4.62
CA MET A 247 -10.91 10.19 4.17
C MET A 247 -11.80 9.18 3.44
N LYS A 248 -11.22 8.47 2.49
CA LYS A 248 -11.82 7.28 1.87
C LYS A 248 -11.69 6.08 2.82
N LEU A 249 -12.45 5.00 2.58
CA LEU A 249 -12.59 3.91 3.55
C LEU A 249 -12.02 2.59 3.02
N ARG A 250 -11.35 1.85 3.89
CA ARG A 250 -10.90 0.47 3.76
C ARG A 250 -11.31 -0.32 5.00
N VAL A 251 -11.24 -1.64 4.90
CA VAL A 251 -11.48 -2.54 6.02
C VAL A 251 -10.67 -3.82 5.81
N HIS A 252 -10.04 -4.31 6.87
CA HIS A 252 -9.68 -5.71 6.99
C HIS A 252 -10.88 -6.41 7.62
N ALA A 253 -11.51 -7.29 6.84
CA ALA A 253 -12.74 -7.96 7.22
C ALA A 253 -12.61 -9.46 6.96
N ASP A 254 -13.19 -10.25 7.87
CA ASP A 254 -13.34 -11.70 7.75
C ASP A 254 -12.02 -12.46 7.45
N GLU A 255 -10.90 -12.02 8.04
CA GLU A 255 -9.58 -12.64 7.81
C GLU A 255 -9.46 -13.99 8.51
N LEU A 256 -9.87 -14.07 9.79
CA LEU A 256 -9.77 -15.27 10.62
C LEU A 256 -11.09 -16.04 10.72
N GLY A 257 -12.23 -15.35 10.55
CA GLY A 257 -13.55 -15.96 10.56
C GLY A 257 -14.64 -15.00 10.09
N ALA A 258 -15.85 -15.52 9.85
CA ALA A 258 -16.99 -14.68 9.51
C ALA A 258 -17.42 -13.84 10.72
N THR A 259 -17.12 -12.55 10.67
CA THR A 259 -17.37 -11.57 11.74
C THR A 259 -18.44 -10.55 11.36
N GLY A 260 -18.79 -10.48 10.07
CA GLY A 260 -19.77 -9.53 9.53
C GLY A 260 -19.16 -8.17 9.19
N GLY A 261 -17.84 -8.16 8.90
CA GLY A 261 -17.11 -6.98 8.45
C GLY A 261 -17.38 -6.57 7.00
#